data_AF-A0A220UPV5-F1
#
_entry.id   AF-A0A220UPV5-F1
#
_cell.length_a   1.000
_cell.length_b   1.000
_cell.length_c   1.000
_cell.angle_alpha   90.00
_cell.angle_beta   90.00
_cell.angle_gamma   90.00
#
_symmetry.space_group_name_H-M   'P 1'
#
loop_
_entity.id
_entity.type
_entity.pdbx_description
1 polymer ?
#
loop_
_entity_poly.entity_id
_entity_poly.type
_entity_poly.pdbx_seq_one_letter_code
_entity_poly.pdbx_strand_id
1 'polypeptide(L)'
;MSTTLLKKMRCLNIIWLALMLNACVAPLLLMSPQGQLMWALLKPLVGLNPNDVGLFEQPLVKDRMKALLGDNYETTVSLLKTADKIQQEGPLFYMVSTYTPVPEMAEKAGFVWNSETNQMAVMLLTGGSPKIISEQFTDQAEKLVPSWPKELADYTDPQKLQQKAIDAGTEKLQEQIPAATPLKAVATGDVKATQEAVLEKAVSEVAAPAAVKEVNPVQ
;
A
#
# COMPACT_ATOMS: atom_id res chain seq x y z
N MET A 1 16.19 -68.33 -24.02
CA MET A 1 16.15 -67.30 -22.96
C MET A 1 16.94 -66.09 -23.45
N SER A 2 16.32 -64.98 -23.88
CA SER A 2 17.01 -63.64 -23.90
C SER A 2 16.24 -62.46 -24.52
N THR A 3 15.02 -62.61 -25.03
CA THR A 3 14.30 -61.45 -25.63
C THR A 3 13.54 -60.62 -24.59
N THR A 4 13.11 -61.25 -23.49
CA THR A 4 12.29 -60.62 -22.43
C THR A 4 13.10 -59.71 -21.50
N LEU A 5 14.36 -60.05 -21.21
CA LEU A 5 15.26 -59.26 -20.37
C LEU A 5 15.73 -57.98 -21.08
N LEU A 6 16.05 -58.07 -22.38
CA LEU A 6 16.47 -56.94 -23.19
C LEU A 6 15.33 -55.90 -23.36
N LYS A 7 14.08 -56.38 -23.45
CA LYS A 7 12.89 -55.51 -23.49
C LYS A 7 12.64 -54.81 -22.15
N LYS A 8 12.81 -55.51 -21.01
CA LYS A 8 12.71 -54.92 -19.68
C LYS A 8 13.75 -53.82 -19.43
N MET A 9 15.01 -54.03 -19.83
CA MET A 9 16.07 -53.02 -19.69
C MET A 9 15.83 -51.77 -20.57
N ARG A 10 15.33 -51.94 -21.81
CA ARG A 10 14.95 -50.80 -22.66
C ARG A 10 13.76 -50.03 -22.11
N CYS A 11 12.74 -50.70 -21.58
CA CYS A 11 11.61 -50.03 -20.94
C CYS A 11 12.03 -49.28 -19.67
N LEU A 12 12.93 -49.85 -18.87
CA LEU A 12 13.44 -49.20 -17.65
C LEU A 12 14.21 -47.91 -17.98
N ASN A 13 15.07 -47.95 -19.00
CA ASN A 13 15.80 -46.75 -19.46
C ASN A 13 14.87 -45.68 -20.03
N ILE A 14 13.82 -46.05 -20.77
CA ILE A 14 12.84 -45.08 -21.29
C ILE A 14 12.05 -44.43 -20.15
N ILE A 15 11.66 -45.21 -19.12
CA ILE A 15 10.96 -44.69 -17.94
C ILE A 15 11.88 -43.75 -17.14
N TRP A 16 13.15 -44.09 -16.99
CA TRP A 16 14.11 -43.25 -16.27
C TRP A 16 14.40 -41.93 -17.00
N LEU A 17 14.50 -41.98 -18.33
CA LEU A 17 14.66 -40.78 -19.16
C LEU A 17 13.42 -39.88 -19.13
N ALA A 18 12.22 -40.47 -19.12
CA ALA A 18 10.96 -39.73 -18.95
C ALA A 18 10.83 -39.10 -17.55
N LEU A 19 11.36 -39.74 -16.51
CA LEU A 19 11.37 -39.18 -15.15
C LEU A 19 12.28 -37.95 -15.04
N MET A 20 13.47 -38.01 -15.66
CA MET A 20 14.42 -36.89 -15.67
C MET A 20 13.91 -35.71 -16.51
N LEU A 21 13.17 -35.97 -17.58
CA LEU A 21 12.59 -34.92 -18.43
C LEU A 21 11.49 -34.12 -17.69
N ASN A 22 10.68 -34.79 -16.87
CA ASN A 22 9.64 -34.12 -16.07
C ASN A 22 10.20 -33.35 -14.86
N ALA A 23 11.33 -33.77 -14.31
CA ALA A 23 11.98 -33.07 -13.19
C ALA A 23 12.62 -31.72 -13.60
N CYS A 24 12.99 -31.55 -14.88
CA CYS A 24 13.63 -30.33 -15.36
C CYS A 24 12.64 -29.18 -15.62
N VAL A 25 11.36 -29.47 -15.88
CA VAL A 25 10.31 -28.47 -16.13
C VAL A 25 9.51 -28.10 -14.89
N ALA A 26 9.53 -28.92 -13.84
CA ALA A 26 8.77 -28.69 -12.62
C ALA A 26 9.10 -27.35 -11.91
N PRO A 27 10.37 -26.89 -11.82
CA PRO A 27 10.65 -25.60 -11.19
C PRO A 27 10.13 -24.39 -11.99
N LEU A 28 10.03 -24.49 -13.32
CA LEU A 28 9.55 -23.40 -14.17
C LEU A 28 8.02 -23.25 -14.15
N LEU A 29 7.27 -24.29 -13.80
CA LEU A 29 5.80 -24.26 -13.78
C LEU A 29 5.22 -23.67 -12.49
N LEU A 30 6.04 -23.51 -11.44
CA LEU A 30 5.59 -22.94 -10.16
C LEU A 30 5.37 -21.42 -10.24
N MET A 31 5.97 -20.74 -11.21
CA MET A 31 5.85 -19.30 -11.38
C MET A 31 5.08 -19.00 -12.67
N SER A 32 4.03 -18.17 -12.59
CA SER A 32 3.26 -17.78 -13.78
C SER A 32 4.19 -17.13 -14.82
N PRO A 33 3.96 -17.35 -16.15
CA PRO A 33 4.80 -16.76 -17.19
C PRO A 33 4.92 -15.23 -17.09
N GLN A 34 3.84 -14.55 -16.67
CA GLN A 34 3.85 -13.10 -16.43
C GLN A 34 4.67 -12.71 -15.19
N GLY A 35 4.62 -13.51 -14.12
CA GLY A 35 5.45 -13.31 -12.93
C GLY A 35 6.94 -13.49 -13.21
N GLN A 36 7.32 -14.41 -14.10
CA GLN A 36 8.70 -14.58 -14.55
C GLN A 36 9.21 -13.36 -15.32
N LEU A 37 8.39 -12.78 -16.19
CA LEU A 37 8.74 -11.55 -16.91
C LEU A 37 8.91 -10.37 -15.95
N MET A 38 7.98 -10.19 -15.01
CA MET A 38 8.09 -9.15 -14.00
C MET A 38 9.32 -9.34 -13.10
N TRP A 39 9.62 -10.57 -12.70
CA TRP A 39 10.82 -10.89 -11.95
C TRP A 39 12.10 -10.58 -12.72
N ALA A 40 12.16 -10.99 -13.99
CA ALA A 40 13.31 -10.74 -14.85
C ALA A 40 13.52 -9.24 -15.09
N LEU A 41 12.44 -8.46 -15.11
CA LEU A 41 12.49 -7.00 -15.15
C LEU A 41 12.99 -6.39 -13.83
N LEU A 42 12.43 -6.80 -12.68
CA LEU A 42 12.70 -6.14 -11.39
C LEU A 42 14.01 -6.56 -10.74
N LYS A 43 14.40 -7.83 -10.87
CA LYS A 43 15.59 -8.36 -10.18
C LYS A 43 16.89 -7.62 -10.51
N PRO A 44 17.19 -7.29 -11.78
CA PRO A 44 18.38 -6.50 -12.11
C PRO A 44 18.34 -5.06 -11.60
N LEU A 45 17.14 -4.55 -11.26
CA LEU A 45 16.92 -3.15 -10.87
C LEU A 45 16.97 -2.95 -9.35
N VAL A 46 17.10 -4.02 -8.56
CA VAL A 46 17.22 -3.94 -7.10
C VAL A 46 18.46 -3.12 -6.73
N GLY A 47 18.28 -2.13 -5.88
CA GLY A 47 19.30 -1.16 -5.47
C GLY A 47 19.37 0.09 -6.34
N LEU A 48 18.67 0.13 -7.47
CA LEU A 48 18.62 1.30 -8.37
C LEU A 48 17.42 2.19 -8.06
N ASN A 49 17.54 3.46 -8.40
CA ASN A 49 16.44 4.41 -8.32
C ASN A 49 15.37 4.10 -9.39
N PRO A 50 14.08 3.97 -9.03
CA PRO A 50 13.02 3.62 -9.96
C PRO A 50 12.77 4.66 -11.06
N ASN A 51 13.11 5.94 -10.84
CA ASN A 51 13.04 6.97 -11.89
C ASN A 51 14.16 6.82 -12.91
N ASP A 52 15.40 6.60 -12.47
CA ASP A 52 16.56 6.52 -13.36
C ASP A 52 16.44 5.35 -14.35
N VAL A 53 15.78 4.27 -13.91
CA VAL A 53 15.52 3.07 -14.72
C VAL A 53 14.17 3.10 -15.43
N GLY A 54 13.40 4.18 -15.27
CA GLY A 54 12.10 4.37 -15.91
C GLY A 54 11.08 3.27 -15.55
N LEU A 55 11.11 2.74 -14.33
CA LEU A 55 10.32 1.57 -13.93
C LEU A 55 8.83 1.75 -14.22
N PHE A 56 8.28 2.92 -13.89
CA PHE A 56 6.87 3.24 -14.07
C PHE A 56 6.47 3.56 -15.51
N GLU A 57 7.45 3.68 -16.42
CA GLU A 57 7.19 3.85 -17.85
C GLU A 57 7.20 2.51 -18.60
N GLN A 58 7.67 1.44 -17.97
CA GLN A 58 7.61 0.08 -18.52
C GLN A 58 6.15 -0.35 -18.68
N PRO A 59 5.68 -0.73 -19.88
CA PRO A 59 4.28 -1.11 -20.11
C PRO A 59 3.78 -2.19 -19.14
N LEU A 60 4.62 -3.18 -18.84
CA LEU A 60 4.29 -4.27 -17.91
C LEU A 60 3.93 -3.78 -16.50
N VAL A 61 4.59 -2.72 -16.02
CA VAL A 61 4.34 -2.12 -14.70
C VAL A 61 3.22 -1.10 -14.80
N LYS A 62 3.33 -0.20 -15.77
CA LYS A 62 2.40 0.90 -16.02
C LYS A 62 0.96 0.42 -16.20
N ASP A 63 0.74 -0.53 -17.08
CA ASP A 63 -0.61 -0.99 -17.43
C ASP A 63 -1.24 -1.74 -16.26
N ARG A 64 -0.46 -2.55 -15.52
CA ARG A 64 -0.90 -3.22 -14.29
C ARG A 64 -1.25 -2.23 -13.19
N MET A 65 -0.38 -1.25 -12.93
CA MET A 65 -0.62 -0.24 -11.92
C MET A 65 -1.83 0.63 -12.26
N LYS A 66 -2.03 1.01 -13.53
CA LYS A 66 -3.23 1.74 -13.98
C LYS A 66 -4.49 0.93 -13.74
N ALA A 67 -4.49 -0.35 -14.09
CA ALA A 67 -5.62 -1.24 -13.87
C ALA A 67 -5.93 -1.42 -12.37
N LEU A 68 -4.89 -1.50 -11.53
CA LEU A 68 -5.04 -1.67 -10.09
C LEU A 68 -5.54 -0.39 -9.39
N LEU A 69 -4.98 0.76 -9.73
CA LEU A 69 -5.16 2.01 -8.97
C LEU A 69 -6.30 2.88 -9.48
N GLY A 70 -6.68 2.74 -10.75
CA GLY A 70 -7.69 3.58 -11.40
C GLY A 70 -7.37 5.06 -11.19
N ASP A 71 -8.32 5.79 -10.61
CA ASP A 71 -8.20 7.24 -10.36
C ASP A 71 -7.04 7.62 -9.42
N ASN A 72 -6.52 6.69 -8.62
CA ASN A 72 -5.40 6.96 -7.69
C ASN A 72 -4.03 6.82 -8.38
N TYR A 73 -3.98 6.43 -9.66
CA TYR A 73 -2.74 6.10 -10.36
C TYR A 73 -1.74 7.26 -10.38
N GLU A 74 -2.14 8.45 -10.86
CA GLU A 74 -1.23 9.58 -11.05
C GLU A 74 -0.63 10.06 -9.71
N THR A 75 -1.47 10.19 -8.68
CA THR A 75 -1.04 10.55 -7.32
C THR A 75 -0.06 9.52 -6.75
N THR A 76 -0.37 8.24 -6.90
CA THR A 76 0.47 7.15 -6.39
C THR A 76 1.83 7.15 -7.09
N VAL A 77 1.84 7.22 -8.42
CA VAL A 77 3.09 7.18 -9.19
C VAL A 77 3.92 8.41 -8.88
N SER A 78 3.32 9.60 -8.78
CA SER A 78 4.04 10.81 -8.38
C SER A 78 4.78 10.65 -7.04
N LEU A 79 4.13 10.01 -6.06
CA LEU A 79 4.76 9.68 -4.78
C LEU A 79 5.84 8.60 -4.91
N LEU A 80 5.56 7.50 -5.59
CA LEU A 80 6.52 6.40 -5.75
C LEU A 80 7.74 6.80 -6.59
N LYS A 81 7.61 7.78 -7.49
CA LYS A 81 8.73 8.40 -8.20
C LYS A 81 9.69 9.11 -7.24
N THR A 82 9.31 9.42 -6.00
CA THR A 82 10.25 9.96 -5.00
C THR A 82 11.08 8.88 -4.31
N ALA A 83 10.78 7.60 -4.52
CA ALA A 83 11.51 6.52 -3.88
C ALA A 83 12.99 6.52 -4.32
N ASP A 84 13.90 6.31 -3.36
CA ASP A 84 15.33 6.32 -3.64
C ASP A 84 15.80 5.06 -4.37
N LYS A 85 15.20 3.91 -4.02
CA LYS A 85 15.65 2.60 -4.48
C LYS A 85 14.54 1.56 -4.52
N ILE A 86 14.68 0.64 -5.45
CA ILE A 86 13.95 -0.62 -5.48
C ILE A 86 14.64 -1.58 -4.51
N GLN A 87 13.87 -2.16 -3.60
CA GLN A 87 14.35 -3.04 -2.54
C GLN A 87 13.77 -4.45 -2.70
N GLN A 88 14.43 -5.44 -2.09
CA GLN A 88 13.96 -6.81 -2.06
C GLN A 88 14.05 -7.38 -0.64
N GLU A 89 12.96 -7.99 -0.18
CA GLU A 89 12.89 -8.75 1.08
C GLU A 89 12.24 -10.11 0.80
N GLY A 90 13.06 -11.17 0.74
CA GLY A 90 12.59 -12.50 0.33
C GLY A 90 11.98 -12.47 -1.08
N PRO A 91 10.72 -12.91 -1.28
CA PRO A 91 10.04 -12.85 -2.56
C PRO A 91 9.43 -11.47 -2.87
N LEU A 92 9.50 -10.51 -1.94
CA LEU A 92 8.88 -9.20 -2.09
C LEU A 92 9.86 -8.22 -2.73
N PHE A 93 9.46 -7.65 -3.86
CA PHE A 93 10.07 -6.48 -4.45
C PHE A 93 9.25 -5.26 -4.05
N TYR A 94 9.89 -4.26 -3.47
CA TYR A 94 9.15 -3.13 -2.91
C TYR A 94 9.91 -1.83 -3.04
N MET A 95 9.18 -0.73 -2.94
CA MET A 95 9.76 0.60 -2.82
C MET A 95 8.80 1.49 -2.05
N VAL A 96 9.36 2.51 -1.42
CA VAL A 96 8.64 3.38 -0.50
C VAL A 96 9.00 4.82 -0.85
N SER A 97 8.00 5.67 -0.98
CA SER A 97 8.20 7.10 -1.24
C SER A 97 8.94 7.75 -0.07
N THR A 98 9.83 8.69 -0.37
CA THR A 98 10.67 9.36 0.62
C THR A 98 10.07 10.68 1.08
N TYR A 99 9.35 11.38 0.19
CA TYR A 99 8.69 12.63 0.49
C TYR A 99 7.42 12.82 -0.37
N THR A 100 6.61 13.81 0.00
CA THR A 100 5.42 14.22 -0.75
C THR A 100 5.74 15.41 -1.65
N PRO A 101 5.66 15.29 -2.98
CA PRO A 101 5.94 16.41 -3.90
C PRO A 101 4.97 17.59 -3.78
N VAL A 102 3.72 17.32 -3.36
CA VAL A 102 2.65 18.31 -3.24
C VAL A 102 1.94 18.11 -1.90
N PRO A 103 2.00 19.07 -0.95
CA PRO A 103 1.55 18.88 0.44
C PRO A 103 0.08 18.47 0.62
N GLU A 104 -0.78 18.74 -0.37
CA GLU A 104 -2.21 18.34 -0.36
C GLU A 104 -2.43 16.88 -0.82
N MET A 105 -1.40 16.18 -1.28
CA MET A 105 -1.46 14.77 -1.66
C MET A 105 -1.28 13.84 -0.45
N ALA A 106 -1.34 12.52 -0.70
CA ALA A 106 -0.98 11.51 0.27
C ALA A 106 0.44 11.72 0.83
N GLU A 107 0.61 11.45 2.12
CA GLU A 107 1.84 11.61 2.90
C GLU A 107 2.91 10.58 2.51
N LYS A 108 2.47 9.39 2.08
CA LYS A 108 3.39 8.30 1.74
C LYS A 108 2.74 7.30 0.80
N ALA A 109 3.53 6.70 -0.08
CA ALA A 109 3.15 5.58 -0.91
C ALA A 109 4.15 4.43 -0.76
N GLY A 110 3.65 3.20 -0.69
CA GLY A 110 4.44 1.98 -0.75
C GLY A 110 3.94 1.11 -1.88
N PHE A 111 4.86 0.59 -2.68
CA PHE A 111 4.58 -0.41 -3.71
C PHE A 111 5.21 -1.73 -3.30
N VAL A 112 4.47 -2.82 -3.47
CA VAL A 112 4.96 -4.18 -3.23
C VAL A 112 4.49 -5.09 -4.36
N TRP A 113 5.39 -5.93 -4.82
CA TRP A 113 5.10 -7.03 -5.70
C TRP A 113 5.73 -8.32 -5.17
N ASN A 114 4.94 -9.39 -5.08
CA ASN A 114 5.40 -10.70 -4.63
C ASN A 114 5.73 -11.57 -5.84
N SER A 115 6.97 -12.02 -5.96
CA SER A 115 7.41 -12.85 -7.08
C SER A 115 6.82 -14.25 -7.11
N GLU A 116 6.51 -14.84 -5.95
CA GLU A 116 5.95 -16.19 -5.87
C GLU A 116 4.49 -16.20 -6.33
N THR A 117 3.70 -15.24 -5.85
CA THR A 117 2.26 -15.17 -6.15
C THR A 117 1.93 -14.29 -7.35
N ASN A 118 2.92 -13.56 -7.89
CA ASN A 118 2.76 -12.53 -8.91
C ASN A 118 1.72 -11.46 -8.55
N GLN A 119 1.47 -11.22 -7.25
CA GLN A 119 0.51 -10.22 -6.78
C GLN A 119 1.17 -8.87 -6.57
N MET A 120 0.48 -7.81 -6.98
CA MET A 120 0.84 -6.43 -6.70
C MET A 120 -0.08 -5.83 -5.63
N ALA A 121 0.50 -5.03 -4.75
CA ALA A 121 -0.22 -4.21 -3.80
C ALA A 121 0.43 -2.83 -3.68
N VAL A 122 -0.41 -1.83 -3.43
CA VAL A 122 -0.01 -0.46 -3.17
C VAL A 122 -0.66 0.00 -1.88
N MET A 123 0.12 0.66 -1.05
CA MET A 123 -0.35 1.34 0.14
C MET A 123 -0.22 2.85 -0.07
N LEU A 124 -1.29 3.59 0.19
CA LEU A 124 -1.33 5.05 0.19
C LEU A 124 -1.68 5.53 1.59
N LEU A 125 -0.86 6.41 2.17
CA LEU A 125 -1.14 7.02 3.46
C LEU A 125 -1.66 8.44 3.23
N THR A 126 -2.92 8.71 3.54
CA THR A 126 -3.52 10.04 3.39
C THR A 126 -4.08 10.50 4.73
N GLY A 127 -3.56 11.60 5.29
CA GLY A 127 -4.04 12.14 6.56
C GLY A 127 -3.95 11.14 7.71
N GLY A 128 -2.86 10.39 7.81
CA GLY A 128 -2.67 9.34 8.82
C GLY A 128 -3.48 8.05 8.61
N SER A 129 -4.30 7.95 7.56
CA SER A 129 -5.09 6.74 7.26
C SER A 129 -4.52 5.97 6.06
N PRO A 130 -4.12 4.69 6.22
CA PRO A 130 -3.61 3.89 5.12
C PRO A 130 -4.76 3.29 4.30
N LYS A 131 -4.66 3.45 2.99
CA LYS A 131 -5.50 2.82 1.98
C LYS A 131 -4.68 1.79 1.24
N ILE A 132 -5.01 0.52 1.41
CA ILE A 132 -4.36 -0.60 0.73
C ILE A 132 -5.20 -0.99 -0.49
N ILE A 133 -4.55 -1.07 -1.65
CA ILE A 133 -5.15 -1.46 -2.93
C ILE A 133 -4.31 -2.64 -3.45
N SER A 134 -4.91 -3.83 -3.56
CA SER A 134 -4.24 -5.06 -3.98
C SER A 134 -4.99 -5.74 -5.12
N GLU A 135 -4.25 -6.44 -5.98
CA GLU A 135 -4.84 -7.30 -7.00
C GLU A 135 -5.54 -8.49 -6.35
N GLN A 136 -6.77 -8.77 -6.80
CA GLN A 136 -7.55 -9.94 -6.37
C GLN A 136 -7.47 -10.99 -7.47
N PHE A 137 -7.27 -12.26 -7.12
CA PHE A 137 -7.36 -13.34 -8.10
C PHE A 137 -8.81 -13.53 -8.54
N THR A 138 -9.03 -13.54 -9.86
CA THR A 138 -10.22 -14.17 -10.44
C THR A 138 -10.05 -15.68 -10.34
N ASP A 139 -11.03 -16.33 -9.73
CA ASP A 139 -11.18 -17.78 -9.54
C ASP A 139 -10.63 -18.35 -8.21
N GLN A 140 -11.51 -18.29 -7.20
CA GLN A 140 -11.58 -19.17 -6.02
C GLN A 140 -10.61 -18.96 -4.84
N ALA A 141 -9.73 -17.97 -4.83
CA ALA A 141 -8.89 -17.73 -3.66
C ALA A 141 -9.54 -16.77 -2.66
N GLU A 142 -9.54 -17.17 -1.39
CA GLU A 142 -9.80 -16.33 -0.21
C GLU A 142 -9.12 -14.96 -0.35
N LYS A 143 -9.65 -13.91 0.31
CA LYS A 143 -9.00 -12.59 0.39
C LYS A 143 -7.59 -12.75 0.97
N LEU A 144 -6.61 -13.05 0.12
CA LEU A 144 -5.22 -13.17 0.49
C LEU A 144 -4.76 -11.76 0.85
N VAL A 145 -4.55 -11.53 2.14
CA VAL A 145 -3.94 -10.30 2.62
C VAL A 145 -2.52 -10.25 2.04
N PRO A 146 -2.15 -9.20 1.29
CA PRO A 146 -0.84 -9.12 0.69
C PRO A 146 0.24 -9.16 1.77
N SER A 147 1.33 -9.88 1.51
CA SER A 147 2.49 -9.90 2.40
C SER A 147 3.26 -8.59 2.25
N TRP A 148 3.51 -7.90 3.38
CA TRP A 148 4.19 -6.61 3.40
C TRP A 148 5.64 -6.73 3.89
N PRO A 149 6.57 -5.91 3.35
CA PRO A 149 7.93 -5.80 3.88
C PRO A 149 7.91 -5.14 5.26
N LYS A 150 8.98 -5.34 6.05
CA LYS A 150 9.04 -4.83 7.44
C LYS A 150 8.83 -3.32 7.56
N GLU A 151 9.32 -2.56 6.58
CA GLU A 151 9.18 -1.09 6.55
C GLU A 151 7.71 -0.64 6.42
N LEU A 152 6.85 -1.46 5.80
CA LEU A 152 5.44 -1.16 5.60
C LEU A 152 4.53 -1.88 6.60
N ALA A 153 5.04 -2.88 7.31
CA ALA A 153 4.26 -3.70 8.25
C ALA A 153 3.56 -2.85 9.32
N ASP A 154 4.21 -1.81 9.85
CA ASP A 154 3.63 -0.93 10.89
C ASP A 154 2.42 -0.14 10.40
N TYR A 155 2.27 0.03 9.09
CA TYR A 155 1.16 0.74 8.47
C TYR A 155 -0.01 -0.19 8.07
N THR A 156 0.09 -1.47 8.40
CA THR A 156 -0.93 -2.48 8.08
C THR A 156 -1.66 -2.98 9.32
N ASP A 157 -1.15 -2.67 10.51
CA ASP A 157 -1.73 -3.04 11.80
C ASP A 157 -2.73 -1.97 12.28
N PRO A 158 -4.03 -2.30 12.41
CA PRO A 158 -5.05 -1.36 12.86
C PRO A 158 -4.74 -0.69 14.21
N GLN A 159 -4.05 -1.37 15.14
CA GLN A 159 -3.74 -0.81 16.46
C GLN A 159 -2.61 0.22 16.39
N LYS A 160 -1.57 -0.06 15.60
CA LYS A 160 -0.44 0.87 15.41
C LYS A 160 -0.84 2.11 14.63
N LEU A 161 -1.78 1.97 13.70
CA LEU A 161 -2.34 3.08 12.95
C LEU A 161 -3.16 4.03 13.80
N GLN A 162 -3.95 3.50 14.74
CA GLN A 162 -4.66 4.33 15.72
C GLN A 162 -3.70 5.12 16.60
N GLN A 163 -2.62 4.47 17.07
CA GLN A 163 -1.58 5.16 17.84
C GLN A 163 -0.90 6.26 17.01
N LYS A 164 -0.52 5.99 15.75
CA LYS A 164 0.06 6.99 14.85
C LYS A 164 -0.89 8.15 14.54
N ALA A 165 -2.19 7.90 14.40
CA ALA A 165 -3.17 8.96 14.21
C ALA A 165 -3.32 9.84 15.45
N ILE A 166 -3.22 9.25 16.65
CA ILE A 166 -3.21 9.97 17.92
C ILE A 166 -1.90 10.76 18.07
N ASP A 167 -0.76 10.18 17.73
CA ASP A 167 0.55 10.84 17.79
C ASP A 167 0.64 11.99 16.77
N ALA A 168 0.20 11.79 15.52
CA ALA A 168 0.14 12.85 14.51
C ALA A 168 -0.86 13.96 14.86
N GLY A 169 -1.97 13.60 15.51
CA GLY A 169 -2.91 14.56 16.08
C GLY A 169 -2.29 15.35 17.23
N THR A 170 -1.47 14.70 18.05
CA THR A 170 -0.76 15.31 19.19
C THR A 170 0.37 16.22 18.72
N GLU A 171 1.16 15.82 17.71
CA GLU A 171 2.19 16.65 17.09
C GLU A 171 1.60 17.90 16.41
N LYS A 172 0.49 17.77 15.67
CA LYS A 172 -0.22 18.91 15.08
C LYS A 172 -0.81 19.88 16.13
N LEU A 173 -1.25 19.36 17.29
CA LEU A 173 -1.68 20.17 18.42
C LEU A 173 -0.49 20.85 19.11
N GLN A 174 0.71 20.24 19.10
CA GLN A 174 1.90 20.77 19.75
C GLN A 174 2.62 21.85 18.92
N GLU A 175 2.56 21.77 17.58
CA GLU A 175 3.04 22.83 16.69
C GLU A 175 2.15 24.09 16.68
N GLN A 176 0.91 24.00 17.15
CA GLN A 176 -0.01 25.14 17.26
C GLN A 176 -0.02 25.82 18.65
N ILE A 177 0.74 25.31 19.63
CA ILE A 177 0.82 25.90 20.97
C ILE A 177 2.19 26.56 21.16
N PRO A 178 2.31 27.90 21.17
CA PRO A 178 3.54 28.55 21.61
C PRO A 178 3.81 28.18 23.08
N ALA A 179 5.07 27.86 23.36
CA ALA A 179 5.56 27.30 24.61
C ALA A 179 4.99 27.97 25.89
N ALA A 180 4.33 27.16 26.74
CA ALA A 180 4.26 27.37 28.19
C ALA A 180 3.91 26.07 28.94
N THR A 181 4.95 25.42 29.48
CA THR A 181 5.07 24.59 30.73
C THR A 181 4.02 23.51 31.12
N PRO A 182 4.48 22.42 31.78
CA PRO A 182 3.84 21.11 31.75
C PRO A 182 2.80 20.91 32.88
N LEU A 183 1.71 20.23 32.55
CA LEU A 183 0.90 19.50 33.53
C LEU A 183 0.69 18.07 33.02
N LYS A 184 1.36 17.13 33.70
CA LYS A 184 1.05 15.70 33.68
C LYS A 184 -0.42 15.52 34.07
N ALA A 185 -1.22 14.98 33.17
CA ALA A 185 -2.42 14.22 33.50
C ALA A 185 -2.79 13.29 32.33
N VAL A 186 -2.19 12.11 32.30
CA VAL A 186 -2.82 10.90 31.75
C VAL A 186 -3.06 9.97 32.93
N ALA A 187 -4.15 9.20 32.86
CA ALA A 187 -4.76 8.33 33.88
C ALA A 187 -5.82 9.08 34.70
N THR A 188 -7.09 9.00 34.35
CA THR A 188 -7.90 7.79 34.59
C THR A 188 -9.15 7.87 33.73
N GLY A 189 -9.56 6.73 33.16
CA GLY A 189 -10.67 6.66 32.21
C GLY A 189 -11.98 7.18 32.79
N ASP A 190 -12.65 8.03 32.01
CA ASP A 190 -14.09 8.23 32.03
C ASP A 190 -14.51 8.84 30.69
N VAL A 191 -15.00 7.99 29.79
CA VAL A 191 -15.63 8.37 28.52
C VAL A 191 -17.01 8.92 28.85
N LYS A 192 -17.11 10.15 29.40
CA LYS A 192 -18.41 10.84 29.56
C LYS A 192 -18.37 12.35 29.87
N ALA A 193 -17.38 13.12 29.39
CA ALA A 193 -17.40 14.58 29.62
C ALA A 193 -16.63 15.43 28.59
N THR A 194 -16.63 15.06 27.31
CA THR A 194 -16.09 15.96 26.25
C THR A 194 -17.03 16.07 25.05
N GLN A 195 -18.30 15.76 25.30
CA GLN A 195 -19.39 15.97 24.34
C GLN A 195 -20.36 17.06 24.83
N GLU A 196 -19.86 18.05 25.59
CA GLU A 196 -20.63 19.25 25.97
C GLU A 196 -19.86 20.56 25.75
N ALA A 197 -18.58 20.54 25.37
CA ALA A 197 -17.81 21.76 25.06
C ALA A 197 -17.78 22.15 23.57
N VAL A 198 -18.35 21.33 22.67
CA VAL A 198 -18.39 21.64 21.22
C VAL A 198 -19.73 22.28 20.79
N LEU A 199 -20.77 22.24 21.63
CA LEU A 199 -22.06 22.84 21.26
C LEU A 199 -22.19 24.33 21.59
N GLU A 200 -21.30 24.93 22.37
CA GLU A 200 -21.40 26.35 22.76
C GLU A 200 -20.63 27.32 21.83
N LYS A 201 -19.85 26.83 20.86
CA LYS A 201 -19.17 27.69 19.87
C LYS A 201 -19.80 27.68 18.48
N ALA A 202 -20.80 26.83 18.24
CA ALA A 202 -21.49 26.75 16.94
C ALA A 202 -22.80 27.58 16.86
N VAL A 203 -23.25 28.20 17.96
CA VAL A 203 -24.50 29.01 17.99
C VAL A 203 -24.21 30.41 18.55
N SER A 204 -23.31 31.16 17.91
CA SER A 204 -23.21 32.62 18.14
C SER A 204 -22.98 33.43 16.86
N GLU A 205 -23.13 32.84 15.67
CA GLU A 205 -23.14 33.59 14.40
C GLU A 205 -24.34 33.23 13.51
N VAL A 206 -25.44 32.73 14.08
CA VAL A 206 -26.70 32.62 13.34
C VAL A 206 -27.89 32.89 14.27
N ALA A 207 -28.48 34.08 14.09
CA ALA A 207 -29.81 34.53 14.55
C ALA A 207 -29.93 34.82 16.07
N ALA A 208 -30.44 35.96 16.57
CA ALA A 208 -31.57 36.79 16.15
C ALA A 208 -31.67 38.05 17.10
N PRO A 209 -32.75 38.85 17.17
CA PRO A 209 -33.37 39.73 16.14
C PRO A 209 -33.88 41.11 16.67
N ALA A 210 -34.35 41.93 15.72
CA ALA A 210 -35.51 42.85 15.77
C ALA A 210 -35.54 44.13 16.65
N ALA A 211 -35.74 45.27 15.98
CA ALA A 211 -36.61 46.34 16.47
C ALA A 211 -37.31 47.07 15.29
N VAL A 212 -38.64 47.11 15.35
CA VAL A 212 -39.58 47.73 14.40
C VAL A 212 -40.07 49.07 14.97
N LYS A 213 -40.27 50.09 14.09
CA LYS A 213 -41.25 51.22 14.12
C LYS A 213 -40.63 52.44 13.42
N GLU A 214 -41.28 53.31 12.65
CA GLU A 214 -42.65 53.51 12.15
C GLU A 214 -42.58 54.77 11.23
N VAL A 215 -43.61 54.98 10.39
CA VAL A 215 -44.00 56.23 9.69
C VAL A 215 -43.53 56.46 8.23
N ASN A 216 -44.50 56.92 7.43
CA ASN A 216 -44.75 56.84 5.98
C ASN A 216 -44.60 58.25 5.31
N PRO A 217 -45.16 58.56 4.12
CA PRO A 217 -44.59 58.62 2.75
C PRO A 217 -44.40 60.06 2.16
N VAL A 218 -44.15 60.16 0.84
CA VAL A 218 -44.37 61.31 -0.11
C VAL A 218 -43.16 62.26 -0.25
N GLN A 219 -42.63 62.67 -1.43
CA GLN A 219 -43.08 62.74 -2.83
C GLN A 219 -42.10 62.10 -3.82
#